data_AF-A0A4V1UV65-F1
#
_entry.id   AF-A0A4V1UV65-F1
#
_cell.length_a   1.000
_cell.length_b   1.000
_cell.length_c   1.000
_cell.angle_alpha   90.00
_cell.angle_beta   90.00
_cell.angle_gamma   90.00
#
_symmetry.space_group_name_H-M   'P 1'
#
loop_
_entity.id
_entity.type
_entity.pdbx_description
1 polymer ?
#
loop_
_entity_poly.entity_id
_entity_poly.type
_entity_poly.pdbx_seq_one_letter_code
_entity_poly.pdbx_strand_id
1 'polypeptide(L)'
;MVSIAADIVSMSGENRIMAWHGLQKLNTDPCDGLRALKTVSGKTGTYTIMDVVFNLAPRINAAGRMDHAKKAVEMLLCEDIADSEAQSAFINDRNTERRSFDQNITLEALAQIEADSRLITKKTTVVFNDSWNKGVIGIVASRLTETYYRPTIVLTASNGLLTGSAR
;
A
#
# COMPACT_ATOMS: atom_id res chain seq x y z
N MET A 1 8.29 -13.39 7.16
CA MET A 1 7.89 -13.55 5.73
C MET A 1 7.09 -12.37 5.22
N VAL A 2 5.98 -11.97 5.85
CA VAL A 2 5.15 -10.87 5.33
C VAL A 2 5.95 -9.58 5.15
N SER A 3 6.79 -9.20 6.12
CA SER A 3 7.72 -8.06 5.99
C SER A 3 8.71 -8.20 4.83
N ILE A 4 9.35 -9.38 4.71
CA ILE A 4 10.29 -9.68 3.60
C ILE A 4 9.62 -9.46 2.25
N ALA A 5 8.37 -9.91 2.09
CA ALA A 5 7.60 -9.66 0.87
C ALA A 5 7.22 -8.18 0.73
N ALA A 6 6.70 -7.55 1.79
CA ALA A 6 6.23 -6.17 1.79
C ALA A 6 7.33 -5.14 1.47
N ASP A 7 8.55 -5.39 1.95
CA ASP A 7 9.70 -4.51 1.77
C ASP A 7 10.44 -4.75 0.45
N ILE A 8 10.01 -5.76 -0.34
CA ILE A 8 10.57 -6.11 -1.66
C ILE A 8 12.10 -6.27 -1.58
N VAL A 9 12.58 -6.89 -0.50
CA VAL A 9 14.01 -7.17 -0.33
C VAL A 9 14.45 -8.35 -1.21
N SER A 10 15.77 -8.49 -1.39
CA SER A 10 16.34 -9.60 -2.17
C SER A 10 15.88 -10.95 -1.64
N MET A 11 15.27 -11.76 -2.52
CA MET A 11 14.80 -13.13 -2.24
C MET A 11 15.94 -14.15 -2.40
N SER A 12 17.02 -13.93 -1.65
CA SER A 12 18.20 -14.78 -1.61
C SER A 12 18.60 -15.08 -0.16
N GLY A 13 19.51 -16.04 0.04
CA GLY A 13 20.03 -16.42 1.36
C GLY A 13 18.93 -16.67 2.39
N GLU A 14 19.06 -16.01 3.54
CA GLU A 14 18.14 -16.12 4.68
C GLU A 14 16.73 -15.64 4.35
N ASN A 15 16.58 -14.55 3.59
CA ASN A 15 15.28 -14.03 3.19
C ASN A 15 14.49 -15.07 2.41
N ARG A 16 15.16 -15.82 1.51
CA ARG A 16 14.52 -16.89 0.74
C ARG A 16 14.02 -18.02 1.64
N ILE A 17 14.83 -18.45 2.61
CA ILE A 17 14.49 -19.53 3.54
C ILE A 17 13.30 -19.11 4.42
N MET A 18 13.38 -17.94 5.03
CA MET A 18 12.30 -17.40 5.86
C MET A 18 11.01 -17.15 5.07
N ALA A 19 11.13 -16.68 3.83
CA ALA A 19 9.98 -16.47 2.95
C ALA A 19 9.32 -17.81 2.57
N TRP A 20 10.11 -18.83 2.24
CA TRP A 20 9.60 -20.15 1.88
C TRP A 20 8.80 -20.79 3.02
N HIS A 21 9.39 -20.91 4.21
CA HIS A 21 8.71 -21.50 5.37
C HIS A 21 7.51 -20.65 5.83
N GLY A 22 7.65 -19.32 5.82
CA GLY A 22 6.55 -18.45 6.20
C GLY A 22 5.39 -18.48 5.21
N LEU A 23 5.65 -18.69 3.92
CA LEU A 23 4.60 -18.86 2.90
C LEU A 23 3.86 -20.20 3.07
N GLN A 24 4.59 -21.27 3.41
CA GLN A 24 3.93 -22.53 3.77
C GLN A 24 3.03 -22.34 4.99
N LYS A 25 3.55 -21.74 6.07
CA LYS A 25 2.76 -21.45 7.27
C LYS A 25 1.53 -20.60 6.97
N LEU A 26 1.66 -19.53 6.18
CA LEU A 26 0.52 -18.69 5.78
C LEU A 26 -0.59 -19.50 5.08
N ASN A 27 -0.21 -20.51 4.30
CA ASN A 27 -1.15 -21.34 3.55
C ASN A 27 -1.77 -22.46 4.38
N THR A 28 -1.03 -23.05 5.31
CA THR A 28 -1.48 -24.22 6.08
C THR A 28 -2.03 -23.87 7.46
N ASP A 29 -1.33 -23.02 8.20
CA ASP A 29 -1.63 -22.68 9.60
C ASP A 29 -1.17 -21.24 9.93
N PRO A 30 -1.84 -20.22 9.37
CA PRO A 30 -1.57 -18.83 9.71
C PRO A 30 -2.05 -18.52 11.13
N CYS A 31 -1.49 -17.49 11.77
CA CYS A 31 -2.10 -16.93 12.98
C CYS A 31 -3.48 -16.34 12.69
N ASP A 32 -4.30 -16.14 13.73
CA ASP A 32 -5.70 -15.76 13.61
C ASP A 32 -5.88 -14.44 12.84
N GLY A 33 -5.07 -13.43 13.14
CA GLY A 33 -5.05 -12.18 12.39
C GLY A 33 -4.81 -12.35 10.89
N LEU A 34 -3.78 -13.11 10.50
CA LEU A 34 -3.52 -13.35 9.07
C LEU A 34 -4.59 -14.24 8.44
N ARG A 35 -5.21 -15.15 9.20
CA ARG A 35 -6.33 -15.96 8.73
C ARG A 35 -7.54 -15.08 8.41
N ALA A 36 -7.95 -14.22 9.35
CA ALA A 36 -9.02 -13.26 9.15
C ALA A 36 -8.70 -12.27 8.02
N LEU A 37 -7.45 -11.78 7.93
CA LEU A 37 -7.02 -10.89 6.85
C LEU A 37 -7.11 -11.58 5.48
N LYS A 38 -6.76 -12.86 5.37
CA LYS A 38 -6.95 -13.64 4.13
C LYS A 38 -8.42 -13.68 3.74
N THR A 39 -9.32 -13.95 4.69
CA THR A 39 -10.76 -14.00 4.46
C THR A 39 -11.29 -12.68 3.90
N VAL A 40 -11.03 -11.55 4.57
CA VAL A 40 -11.51 -10.23 4.12
C VAL A 40 -10.81 -9.77 2.84
N SER A 41 -9.67 -10.38 2.49
CA SER A 41 -8.97 -10.03 1.26
C SER A 41 -9.67 -10.52 -0.02
N GLY A 42 -10.58 -11.48 0.12
CA GLY A 42 -11.38 -12.07 -0.97
C GLY A 42 -10.61 -13.02 -1.90
N LYS A 43 -9.30 -13.23 -1.68
CA LYS A 43 -8.53 -14.20 -2.46
C LYS A 43 -8.79 -15.62 -1.96
N THR A 44 -9.07 -16.52 -2.90
CA THR A 44 -9.24 -17.94 -2.65
C THR A 44 -7.99 -18.74 -3.06
N GLY A 45 -7.85 -19.93 -2.50
CA GLY A 45 -6.75 -20.84 -2.81
C GLY A 45 -5.41 -20.45 -2.18
N THR A 46 -4.34 -21.02 -2.73
CA THR A 46 -2.97 -20.87 -2.21
C THR A 46 -2.41 -19.47 -2.49
N TYR A 47 -1.82 -18.85 -1.47
CA TYR A 47 -1.07 -17.61 -1.57
C TYR A 47 0.34 -17.88 -2.07
N THR A 48 0.75 -17.07 -3.03
CA THR A 48 2.13 -16.92 -3.50
C THR A 48 2.79 -15.71 -2.84
N ILE A 49 4.10 -15.53 -3.02
CA ILE A 49 4.78 -14.29 -2.59
C ILE A 49 4.13 -13.06 -3.23
N MET A 50 3.78 -13.12 -4.51
CA MET A 50 3.12 -12.01 -5.22
C MET A 50 1.79 -11.65 -4.57
N ASP A 51 1.02 -12.64 -4.13
CA ASP A 51 -0.22 -12.37 -3.39
C ASP A 51 0.05 -11.67 -2.06
N VAL A 52 1.12 -12.03 -1.35
CA VAL A 52 1.49 -11.31 -0.13
C VAL A 52 1.83 -9.84 -0.45
N VAL A 53 2.63 -9.60 -1.50
CA VAL A 53 3.07 -8.24 -1.92
C VAL A 53 1.88 -7.37 -2.35
N PHE A 54 0.98 -7.90 -3.18
CA PHE A 54 -0.07 -7.09 -3.81
C PHE A 54 -1.44 -7.18 -3.11
N ASN A 55 -1.61 -8.13 -2.20
CA ASN A 55 -2.89 -8.38 -1.52
C ASN A 55 -2.82 -8.11 -0.01
N LEU A 56 -1.94 -8.80 0.73
CA LEU A 56 -1.90 -8.69 2.20
C LEU A 56 -1.10 -7.47 2.68
N ALA A 57 0.10 -7.25 2.14
CA ALA A 57 0.97 -6.16 2.54
C ALA A 57 0.31 -4.77 2.37
N PRO A 58 -0.43 -4.47 1.28
CA PRO A 58 -1.08 -3.16 1.13
C PRO A 58 -2.17 -2.91 2.17
N ARG A 59 -2.82 -3.98 2.68
CA ARG A 59 -3.80 -3.87 3.77
C ARG A 59 -3.14 -3.51 5.08
N ILE A 60 -2.11 -4.26 5.46
CA ILE A 60 -1.32 -3.99 6.66
C ILE A 60 -0.74 -2.56 6.62
N ASN A 61 -0.20 -2.16 5.48
CA ASN A 61 0.38 -0.83 5.29
C ASN A 61 -0.67 0.30 5.28
N ALA A 62 -1.92 0.03 4.87
CA ALA A 62 -2.97 1.04 4.89
C ALA A 62 -3.31 1.48 6.32
N ALA A 63 -3.26 0.56 7.30
CA ALA A 63 -3.48 0.88 8.71
C ALA A 63 -2.47 1.91 9.25
N GLY A 64 -1.21 1.88 8.78
CA GLY A 64 -0.19 2.85 9.19
C GLY A 64 -0.20 4.17 8.42
N ARG A 65 -0.87 4.24 7.27
CA ARG A 65 -0.94 5.45 6.42
C ARG A 65 -2.18 6.30 6.67
N MET A 66 -3.28 5.65 7.05
CA MET A 66 -4.59 6.29 7.22
C MET A 66 -4.96 6.48 8.69
N ASP A 67 -4.27 5.82 9.63
CA ASP A 67 -4.59 5.85 11.06
C ASP A 67 -3.37 5.41 11.91
N HIS A 68 -3.61 4.95 13.13
CA HIS A 68 -2.61 4.39 14.04
C HIS A 68 -2.14 2.99 13.60
N ALA A 69 -0.87 2.91 13.18
CA ALA A 69 -0.15 1.66 12.86
C ALA A 69 -0.29 0.56 13.93
N LYS A 70 -0.61 0.93 15.18
CA LYS A 70 -0.95 0.02 16.28
C LYS A 70 -2.03 -1.00 15.91
N LYS A 71 -3.01 -0.64 15.07
CA LYS A 71 -4.11 -1.53 14.67
C LYS A 71 -3.64 -2.76 13.89
N ALA A 72 -2.61 -2.60 13.05
CA ALA A 72 -2.01 -3.74 12.35
C ALA A 72 -1.30 -4.70 13.32
N VAL A 73 -0.67 -4.15 14.36
CA VAL A 73 0.01 -4.95 15.40
C VAL A 73 -1.01 -5.68 16.27
N GLU A 74 -2.06 -4.99 16.72
CA GLU A 74 -3.19 -5.60 17.46
C GLU A 74 -3.77 -6.79 16.69
N MET A 75 -3.96 -6.65 15.37
CA MET A 75 -4.49 -7.72 14.53
C MET A 75 -3.55 -8.93 14.46
N LEU A 76 -2.24 -8.71 14.30
CA LEU A 76 -1.26 -9.79 14.20
C LEU A 76 -1.07 -10.55 15.52
N LEU A 77 -1.38 -9.92 16.65
CA LEU A 77 -1.25 -10.48 18.01
C LEU A 77 -2.58 -11.00 18.59
N CYS A 78 -3.68 -10.88 17.85
CA CYS A 78 -4.99 -11.27 18.32
C CYS A 78 -5.08 -12.80 18.45
N GLU A 79 -5.57 -13.27 19.60
CA GLU A 79 -5.83 -14.69 19.90
C GLU A 79 -7.33 -15.01 19.98
N ASP A 80 -8.18 -13.99 20.01
CA ASP A 80 -9.63 -14.15 19.88
C ASP A 80 -10.06 -14.03 18.42
N ILE A 81 -10.88 -14.97 17.95
CA ILE A 81 -11.30 -15.04 16.56
C ILE A 81 -12.16 -13.83 16.20
N ALA A 82 -13.12 -13.46 17.04
CA ALA A 82 -14.06 -12.37 16.74
C ALA A 82 -13.33 -11.02 16.68
N ASP A 83 -12.39 -10.78 17.60
CA ASP A 83 -11.54 -9.60 17.58
C ASP A 83 -10.65 -9.58 16.32
N SER A 84 -10.11 -10.72 15.90
CA SER A 84 -9.26 -10.81 14.69
C SER A 84 -10.04 -10.48 13.42
N GLU A 85 -11.30 -10.89 13.35
CA GLU A 85 -12.22 -10.60 12.25
C GLU A 85 -12.59 -9.12 12.20
N ALA A 86 -12.96 -8.54 13.34
CA ALA A 86 -13.30 -7.13 13.45
C ALA A 86 -12.11 -6.22 13.06
N GLN A 87 -10.91 -6.53 13.56
CA GLN A 87 -9.71 -5.76 13.24
C GLN A 87 -9.29 -5.95 11.77
N SER A 88 -9.41 -7.16 11.22
CA SER A 88 -9.11 -7.41 9.80
C SER A 88 -10.09 -6.68 8.88
N ALA A 89 -11.38 -6.63 9.22
CA ALA A 89 -12.38 -5.86 8.49
C ALA A 89 -12.03 -4.36 8.49
N PHE A 90 -11.72 -3.80 9.66
CA PHE A 90 -11.27 -2.41 9.77
C PHE A 90 -10.04 -2.11 8.89
N ILE A 91 -9.02 -2.97 8.92
CA ILE A 91 -7.82 -2.82 8.11
C ILE A 91 -8.15 -2.90 6.60
N ASN A 92 -9.07 -3.79 6.23
CA ASN A 92 -9.53 -3.92 4.85
C ASN A 92 -10.26 -2.65 4.36
N ASP A 93 -11.12 -2.08 5.20
CA ASP A 93 -11.84 -0.85 4.89
C ASP A 93 -10.89 0.33 4.69
N ARG A 94 -9.89 0.48 5.56
CA ARG A 94 -8.82 1.49 5.40
C ARG A 94 -8.04 1.32 4.10
N ASN A 95 -7.77 0.08 3.67
CA ASN A 95 -7.14 -0.16 2.38
C ASN A 95 -8.07 0.15 1.20
N THR A 96 -9.36 -0.11 1.31
CA THR A 96 -10.35 0.25 0.28
C THR A 96 -10.42 1.77 0.13
N GLU A 97 -10.56 2.49 1.24
CA GLU A 97 -10.54 3.95 1.28
C GLU A 97 -9.25 4.53 0.69
N ARG A 98 -8.09 3.98 1.09
CA ARG A 98 -6.79 4.35 0.51
C ARG A 98 -6.76 4.11 -1.00
N ARG A 99 -7.26 2.98 -1.50
CA ARG A 99 -7.32 2.69 -2.96
C ARG A 99 -8.18 3.72 -3.70
N SER A 100 -9.31 4.10 -3.13
CA SER A 100 -10.18 5.14 -3.71
C SER A 100 -9.48 6.50 -3.77
N PHE A 101 -8.80 6.91 -2.70
CA PHE A 101 -7.98 8.12 -2.72
C PHE A 101 -6.84 8.03 -3.74
N ASP A 102 -6.10 6.91 -3.78
CA ASP A 102 -5.03 6.70 -4.75
C ASP A 102 -5.55 6.90 -6.19
N GLN A 103 -6.72 6.32 -6.52
CA GLN A 103 -7.32 6.41 -7.84
C GLN A 103 -7.75 7.83 -8.18
N ASN A 104 -8.51 8.49 -7.30
CA ASN A 104 -9.00 9.85 -7.54
C ASN A 104 -7.84 10.85 -7.70
N ILE A 105 -6.86 10.80 -6.80
CA ILE A 105 -5.69 11.68 -6.86
C ILE A 105 -4.85 11.40 -8.11
N THR A 106 -4.72 10.13 -8.52
CA THR A 106 -4.03 9.80 -9.78
C THR A 106 -4.74 10.44 -10.98
N LEU A 107 -6.08 10.34 -11.05
CA LEU A 107 -6.85 10.94 -12.14
C LEU A 107 -6.73 12.46 -12.17
N GLU A 108 -6.82 13.12 -11.01
CA GLU A 108 -6.64 14.57 -10.89
C GLU A 108 -5.22 14.99 -11.33
N ALA A 109 -4.19 14.26 -10.91
CA ALA A 109 -2.82 14.55 -11.29
C ALA A 109 -2.57 14.36 -12.79
N LEU A 110 -3.13 13.31 -13.40
CA LEU A 110 -3.09 13.12 -14.86
C LEU A 110 -3.78 14.27 -15.59
N ALA A 111 -4.96 14.68 -15.13
CA ALA A 111 -5.69 15.79 -15.70
C ALA A 111 -4.90 17.12 -15.62
N GLN A 112 -4.17 17.37 -14.53
CA GLN A 112 -3.29 18.54 -14.43
C GLN A 112 -2.17 18.52 -15.50
N ILE A 113 -1.60 17.36 -15.79
CA ILE A 113 -0.54 17.21 -16.79
C ILE A 113 -1.10 17.39 -18.21
N GLU A 114 -2.25 16.78 -18.49
CA GLU A 114 -2.91 16.85 -19.80
C GLU A 114 -3.44 18.24 -20.13
N ALA A 115 -3.87 19.01 -19.11
CA ALA A 115 -4.34 20.37 -19.28
C ALA A 115 -3.23 21.38 -19.62
N ASP A 116 -1.95 21.04 -19.41
CA ASP A 116 -0.81 21.91 -19.72
C ASP A 116 0.13 21.24 -20.72
N SER A 117 0.05 21.67 -21.99
CA SER A 117 0.90 21.20 -23.08
C SER A 117 2.41 21.35 -22.80
N ARG A 118 2.80 22.28 -21.93
CA ARG A 118 4.19 22.41 -21.48
C ARG A 118 4.56 21.22 -20.60
N LEU A 119 3.70 20.79 -19.67
CA LEU A 119 3.96 19.64 -18.81
C LEU A 119 4.06 18.34 -19.59
N ILE A 120 3.31 18.20 -20.69
CA ILE A 120 3.40 17.01 -21.56
C ILE A 120 4.83 16.84 -22.11
N THR A 121 5.47 17.92 -22.56
CA THR A 121 6.78 17.87 -23.24
C THR A 121 7.99 17.96 -22.29
N LYS A 122 7.77 18.17 -20.99
CA LYS A 122 8.86 18.30 -20.01
C LYS A 122 9.56 16.96 -19.75
N LYS A 123 10.81 17.03 -19.31
CA LYS A 123 11.60 15.87 -18.87
C LYS A 123 11.31 15.47 -17.42
N THR A 124 10.48 16.23 -16.71
CA THR A 124 10.08 15.97 -15.33
C THR A 124 8.61 16.32 -15.14
N THR A 125 7.94 15.66 -14.20
CA THR A 125 6.58 15.99 -13.76
C THR A 125 6.63 16.64 -12.40
N VAL A 126 5.97 17.78 -12.22
CA VAL A 126 5.70 18.36 -10.91
C VAL A 126 4.23 18.73 -10.86
N VAL A 127 3.48 18.12 -9.94
CA VAL A 127 2.04 18.37 -9.76
C VAL A 127 1.75 18.68 -8.29
N PHE A 128 0.73 19.50 -8.05
CA PHE A 128 0.39 19.99 -6.72
C PHE A 128 -1.13 20.13 -6.56
N ASN A 129 -1.63 19.72 -5.40
CA ASN A 129 -2.96 20.06 -4.91
C ASN A 129 -2.95 20.03 -3.38
N ASP A 130 -3.49 21.07 -2.74
CA ASP A 130 -3.53 21.21 -1.28
C ASP A 130 -4.46 20.20 -0.60
N SER A 131 -5.45 19.68 -1.33
CA SER A 131 -6.43 18.70 -0.83
C SER A 131 -5.94 17.25 -0.85
N TRP A 132 -4.80 16.96 -1.48
CA TRP A 132 -4.29 15.59 -1.60
C TRP A 132 -3.80 15.02 -0.27
N ASN A 133 -4.15 13.76 -0.01
CA ASN A 133 -3.75 13.10 1.23
C ASN A 133 -2.23 12.78 1.23
N LYS A 134 -1.49 13.31 2.23
CA LYS A 134 -0.04 13.07 2.42
C LYS A 134 0.35 11.59 2.46
N GLY A 135 -0.50 10.70 2.96
CA GLY A 135 -0.25 9.25 3.01
C GLY A 135 -0.29 8.56 1.63
N VAL A 136 -0.86 9.22 0.62
CA VAL A 136 -1.19 8.68 -0.71
C VAL A 136 -0.28 9.21 -1.81
N ILE A 137 0.20 10.46 -1.72
CA ILE A 137 0.96 11.13 -2.79
C ILE A 137 2.19 10.34 -3.29
N GLY A 138 2.79 9.48 -2.47
CA GLY A 138 3.90 8.61 -2.89
C GLY A 138 3.50 7.47 -3.83
N ILE A 139 2.29 6.92 -3.70
CA ILE A 139 1.75 5.92 -4.63
C ILE A 139 1.46 6.59 -5.98
N VAL A 140 0.90 7.79 -5.93
CA VAL A 140 0.60 8.60 -7.11
C VAL A 140 1.89 8.96 -7.86
N ALA A 141 2.94 9.39 -7.16
CA ALA A 141 4.24 9.69 -7.76
C ALA A 141 4.83 8.49 -8.51
N SER A 142 4.74 7.27 -7.93
CA SER A 142 5.18 6.05 -8.60
C SER A 142 4.37 5.76 -9.87
N ARG A 143 3.04 5.86 -9.83
CA ARG A 143 2.18 5.64 -11.01
C ARG A 143 2.44 6.62 -12.14
N LEU A 144 2.60 7.91 -11.81
CA LEU A 144 2.94 8.93 -12.78
C LEU A 144 4.31 8.69 -13.40
N THR A 145 5.28 8.23 -12.61
CA THR A 145 6.62 7.84 -13.10
C THR A 145 6.52 6.66 -14.06
N GLU A 146 5.71 5.64 -13.75
CA GLU A 146 5.45 4.50 -14.64
C GLU A 146 4.69 4.89 -15.92
N THR A 147 3.83 5.91 -15.84
CA THR A 147 3.03 6.37 -16.99
C THR A 147 3.86 7.20 -17.97
N TYR A 148 4.64 8.16 -17.47
CA TYR A 148 5.40 9.11 -18.29
C TYR A 148 6.89 8.78 -18.41
N TYR A 149 7.37 7.75 -17.71
CA TYR A 149 8.78 7.30 -17.71
C TYR A 149 9.78 8.42 -17.42
N ARG A 150 9.46 9.29 -16.46
CA ARG A 150 10.29 10.45 -16.10
C ARG A 150 10.20 10.81 -14.61
N PRO A 151 11.23 11.47 -14.04
CA PRO A 151 11.23 11.86 -12.63
C PRO A 151 9.98 12.65 -12.27
N THR A 152 9.32 12.26 -11.19
CA THR A 152 8.04 12.83 -10.79
C THR A 152 8.04 13.30 -9.34
N ILE A 153 7.58 14.52 -9.11
CA ILE A 153 7.34 15.10 -7.80
C ILE A 153 5.84 15.38 -7.66
N VAL A 154 5.22 14.80 -6.63
CA VAL A 154 3.83 15.08 -6.25
C VAL A 154 3.84 15.82 -4.92
N LEU A 155 3.22 17.00 -4.88
CA LEU A 155 3.20 17.89 -3.71
C LEU A 155 1.79 18.03 -3.15
N THR A 156 1.69 18.22 -1.84
CA THR A 156 0.47 18.62 -1.15
C THR A 156 0.75 19.53 0.04
N ALA A 157 -0.27 20.18 0.59
CA ALA A 157 -0.17 20.99 1.79
C ALA A 157 -0.45 20.14 3.04
N SER A 158 0.41 20.26 4.06
CA SER A 158 0.23 19.59 5.34
C SER A 158 0.86 20.42 6.45
N ASN A 159 0.08 20.74 7.49
CA ASN A 159 0.52 21.54 8.65
C ASN A 159 1.17 22.88 8.24
N GLY A 160 0.59 23.57 7.25
CA GLY A 160 1.09 24.86 6.76
C GLY A 160 2.38 24.78 5.93
N LEU A 161 2.88 23.58 5.61
CA LEU A 161 4.05 23.36 4.78
C LEU A 161 3.71 22.52 3.54
N LEU A 162 4.47 22.70 2.46
CA LEU A 162 4.42 21.78 1.33
C LEU A 162 5.17 20.49 1.68
N THR A 163 4.49 19.36 1.54
CA THR A 163 5.07 18.02 1.67
C THR A 163 5.02 17.33 0.32
N GLY A 164 6.09 16.61 -0.03
CA GLY A 164 6.21 15.98 -1.35
C GLY A 164 6.67 14.54 -1.33
N SER A 165 6.40 13.82 -2.41
CA SER A 165 7.04 12.54 -2.73
C SER A 165 7.71 12.63 -4.10
N ALA A 166 8.97 12.17 -4.16
CA ALA A 166 9.76 12.09 -5.38
C ALA A 166 10.06 10.63 -5.73
N ARG A 167 9.95 10.31 -7.02
CA ARG A 167 10.22 9.00 -7.61
C ARG A 167 10.99 9.14 -8.93
#